data_AF-A0A3B7PX67-F1
#
_entry.id   AF-A0A3B7PX67-F1
#
_cell.length_a   1.000
_cell.length_b   1.000
_cell.length_c   1.000
_cell.angle_alpha   90.00
_cell.angle_beta   90.00
_cell.angle_gamma   90.00
#
_symmetry.space_group_name_H-M   'P 1'
#
loop_
_entity.id
_entity.type
_entity.pdbx_description
1 polymer ?
#
loop_
_entity_poly.entity_id
_entity_poly.type
_entity_poly.pdbx_seq_one_letter_code
_entity_poly.pdbx_strand_id
1 'polypeptide(L)'
;MIDLMKAIELFINRKDKFKKAEERATRREVFFKEIAELDNNESFDADRKRAMKNSAAQKLTGSGLVTYELVDYYYKNPNFVNFEIIAPVVAFWDQTLIKTYDDKEQIIKLEFNRWAYRKEQLMALSSCMIMLLALWFFFNYGHAAIHAISSNLYISQSIVAIAYCILLLGLMSGFIFATFLFLTLMDLKRLIK
;
A
#
# COMPACT_ATOMS: atom_id res chain seq x y z
N MET A 1 18.69 -32.66 11.36
CA MET A 1 19.84 -31.81 11.71
C MET A 1 19.63 -30.46 11.05
N ILE A 2 19.50 -29.38 11.83
CA ILE A 2 19.39 -28.03 11.25
C ILE A 2 20.78 -27.71 10.69
N ASP A 3 20.83 -27.53 9.37
CA ASP A 3 22.04 -27.18 8.64
C ASP A 3 22.63 -25.88 9.22
N LEU A 4 23.94 -25.84 9.48
CA LEU A 4 24.61 -24.74 10.19
C LEU A 4 24.33 -23.38 9.53
N MET A 5 24.18 -23.39 8.21
CA MET A 5 23.72 -22.25 7.39
C MET A 5 22.34 -21.73 7.80
N LYS A 6 21.34 -22.61 7.98
CA LYS A 6 20.00 -22.20 8.44
C LYS A 6 20.03 -21.63 9.86
N ALA A 7 20.92 -22.14 10.72
CA ALA A 7 21.07 -21.61 12.08
C ALA A 7 21.69 -20.20 12.06
N ILE A 8 22.72 -19.97 11.23
CA ILE A 8 23.34 -18.64 11.04
C ILE A 8 22.34 -17.66 10.41
N GLU A 9 21.61 -18.08 9.37
CA GLU A 9 20.58 -17.29 8.70
C GLU A 9 19.43 -16.93 9.67
N LEU A 10 19.00 -17.87 10.51
CA LEU A 10 18.02 -17.62 11.58
C LEU A 10 18.55 -16.62 12.61
N PHE A 11 19.83 -16.67 12.96
CA PHE A 11 20.43 -15.79 13.96
C PHE A 11 20.57 -14.35 13.45
N ILE A 12 21.04 -14.18 12.21
CA ILE A 12 21.15 -12.88 11.54
C ILE A 12 19.74 -12.28 11.35
N ASN A 13 18.79 -13.05 10.80
CA ASN A 13 17.42 -12.58 10.61
C ASN A 13 16.67 -12.32 11.93
N ARG A 14 17.04 -12.98 13.05
CA ARG A 14 16.44 -12.72 14.36
C ARG A 14 16.82 -11.34 14.89
N LYS A 15 18.09 -10.95 14.80
CA LYS A 15 18.58 -9.67 15.33
C LYS A 15 17.85 -8.47 14.72
N ASP A 16 17.68 -8.48 13.39
CA ASP A 16 16.93 -7.43 12.69
C ASP A 16 15.43 -7.45 12.98
N LYS A 17 14.84 -8.64 13.24
CA LYS A 17 13.42 -8.76 13.62
C LYS A 17 13.14 -8.16 15.00
N PHE A 18 14.03 -8.36 15.98
CA PHE A 18 13.87 -7.78 17.31
C PHE A 18 14.03 -6.25 17.28
N LYS A 19 15.03 -5.75 16.55
CA LYS A 19 15.22 -4.30 16.38
C LYS A 19 13.99 -3.64 15.74
N LYS A 20 13.45 -4.23 14.66
CA LYS A 20 12.22 -3.75 14.02
C LYS A 20 10.98 -3.84 14.92
N ALA A 21 10.93 -4.82 15.83
CA ALA A 21 9.85 -4.94 16.80
C ALA A 21 9.94 -3.88 17.90
N GLU A 22 11.15 -3.58 18.36
CA GLU A 22 11.43 -2.50 19.31
C GLU A 22 11.09 -1.13 18.70
N GLU A 23 11.55 -0.84 17.47
CA GLU A 23 11.18 0.36 16.73
C GLU A 23 9.67 0.50 16.54
N ARG A 24 8.94 -0.61 16.35
CA ARG A 24 7.47 -0.61 16.29
C ARG A 24 6.86 -0.30 17.65
N ALA A 25 7.38 -0.88 18.73
CA ALA A 25 6.90 -0.61 20.09
C ALA A 25 7.07 0.86 20.46
N THR A 26 8.24 1.44 20.20
CA THR A 26 8.51 2.86 20.45
C THR A 26 7.55 3.77 19.68
N ARG A 27 7.29 3.47 18.39
CA ARG A 27 6.33 4.26 17.59
C ARG A 27 4.90 4.19 18.14
N ARG A 28 4.46 3.01 18.59
CA ARG A 28 3.15 2.87 19.26
C ARG A 28 3.09 3.67 20.54
N GLU A 29 4.14 3.60 21.36
CA GLU A 29 4.18 4.30 22.64
C GLU A 29 4.12 5.82 22.45
N VAL A 30 4.88 6.36 21.49
CA VAL A 30 4.81 7.79 21.12
C VAL A 30 3.41 8.16 20.66
N PHE A 31 2.79 7.36 19.78
CA PHE A 31 1.41 7.60 19.33
C PHE A 31 0.42 7.65 20.50
N PHE A 32 0.43 6.66 21.40
CA PHE A 32 -0.51 6.63 22.52
C PHE A 32 -0.26 7.77 23.52
N LYS A 33 1.00 8.17 23.74
CA LYS A 33 1.35 9.35 24.53
C LYS A 33 0.80 10.64 23.91
N GLU A 34 1.04 10.87 22.62
CA GLU A 34 0.52 12.04 21.90
C GLU A 34 -1.02 12.11 21.97
N ILE A 35 -1.72 10.99 21.78
CA ILE A 35 -3.19 10.95 21.88
C ILE A 35 -3.68 11.26 23.29
N ALA A 36 -3.05 10.68 24.33
CA ALA A 36 -3.42 10.93 25.72
C ALA A 36 -3.18 12.39 26.13
N GLU A 37 -2.09 13.00 25.66
CA GLU A 37 -1.81 14.43 25.88
C GLU A 37 -2.85 15.33 25.22
N LEU A 38 -3.29 14.99 24.00
CA LEU A 38 -4.32 15.75 23.28
C LEU A 38 -5.70 15.64 23.91
N ASP A 39 -6.04 14.48 24.46
CA ASP A 39 -7.32 14.25 25.14
C ASP A 39 -7.44 15.03 26.46
N ASN A 40 -6.33 15.11 27.21
CA ASN A 40 -6.28 15.83 28.49
C ASN A 40 -6.19 17.36 28.36
N ASN A 41 -5.95 17.88 27.15
CA ASN A 41 -5.73 19.30 26.95
C ASN A 41 -7.03 20.02 26.58
N GLU A 42 -7.68 20.68 27.54
CA GLU A 42 -8.97 21.39 27.35
C GLU A 42 -8.85 22.66 26.50
N SER A 43 -7.63 23.16 26.26
CA SER A 43 -7.39 24.41 25.52
C SER A 43 -7.59 24.32 24.01
N PHE A 44 -7.61 23.12 23.44
CA PHE A 44 -7.73 22.93 22.00
C PHE A 44 -9.19 22.78 21.56
N ASP A 45 -9.55 23.51 20.51
CA ASP A 45 -10.79 23.34 19.76
C ASP A 45 -10.94 21.91 19.18
N ALA A 46 -12.17 21.44 19.02
CA ALA A 46 -12.48 20.06 18.62
C ALA A 46 -11.87 19.70 17.25
N ASP A 47 -11.96 20.62 16.28
CA ASP A 47 -11.39 20.43 14.95
C ASP A 47 -9.86 20.37 14.98
N ARG A 48 -9.25 21.19 15.84
CA ARG A 48 -7.80 21.22 16.02
C ARG A 48 -7.30 19.92 16.67
N LYS A 49 -8.03 19.39 17.66
CA LYS A 49 -7.75 18.07 18.25
C LYS A 49 -7.84 16.98 17.19
N ARG A 50 -8.89 16.97 16.36
CA ARG A 50 -9.05 15.99 15.29
C ARG A 50 -7.91 16.02 14.28
N ALA A 51 -7.51 17.21 13.84
CA ALA A 51 -6.39 17.38 12.91
C ALA A 51 -5.07 16.86 13.50
N MET A 52 -4.81 17.11 14.78
CA MET A 52 -3.61 16.62 15.47
C MET A 52 -3.64 15.10 15.64
N LYS A 53 -4.79 14.50 15.98
CA LYS A 53 -4.95 13.04 16.06
C LYS A 53 -4.71 12.37 14.70
N ASN A 54 -5.23 12.97 13.62
CA ASN A 54 -4.97 12.50 12.26
C ASN A 54 -3.48 12.60 11.92
N SER A 55 -2.81 13.71 12.28
CA SER A 55 -1.37 13.85 12.08
C SER A 55 -0.57 12.76 12.81
N ALA A 56 -0.91 12.45 14.06
CA ALA A 56 -0.29 11.37 14.82
C ALA A 56 -0.52 9.99 14.15
N ALA A 57 -1.73 9.72 13.66
CA ALA A 57 -2.05 8.50 12.93
C ALA A 57 -1.27 8.36 11.61
N GLN A 58 -1.08 9.47 10.89
CA GLN A 58 -0.29 9.52 9.66
C GLN A 58 1.20 9.30 9.94
N LYS A 59 1.75 9.88 11.02
CA LYS A 59 3.13 9.61 11.46
C LYS A 59 3.35 8.14 11.81
N LEU A 60 2.39 7.53 12.51
CA LEU A 60 2.48 6.13 12.90
C LEU A 60 2.49 5.19 11.69
N THR A 61 1.56 5.41 10.75
CA THR A 61 1.34 4.54 9.58
C THR A 61 2.24 4.87 8.39
N GLY A 62 2.81 6.08 8.34
CA GLY A 62 3.59 6.58 7.21
C GLY A 62 2.74 6.95 5.99
N SER A 63 1.41 7.07 6.13
CA SER A 63 0.49 7.37 5.03
C SER A 63 -0.39 8.58 5.35
N GLY A 64 -0.43 9.56 4.43
CA GLY A 64 -1.27 10.75 4.55
C GLY A 64 -2.78 10.50 4.36
N LEU A 65 -3.16 9.30 3.91
CA LEU A 65 -4.58 8.94 3.68
C LEU A 65 -5.25 8.40 4.95
N VAL A 66 -4.46 8.08 5.98
CA VAL A 66 -4.98 7.45 7.20
C VAL A 66 -5.56 8.50 8.14
N THR A 67 -6.75 8.23 8.67
CA THR A 67 -7.37 9.01 9.74
C THR A 67 -7.25 8.28 11.07
N TYR A 68 -7.35 9.03 12.17
CA TYR A 68 -7.31 8.49 13.53
C TYR A 68 -8.43 7.46 13.76
N GLU A 69 -9.64 7.74 13.28
CA GLU A 69 -10.80 6.88 13.50
C GLU A 69 -10.63 5.50 12.85
N LEU A 70 -9.92 5.44 11.72
CA LEU A 70 -9.60 4.18 11.06
C LEU A 70 -8.57 3.37 11.84
N VAL A 71 -7.55 4.03 12.38
CA VAL A 71 -6.53 3.39 13.24
C VAL A 71 -7.17 2.86 14.52
N ASP A 72 -8.02 3.67 15.16
CA ASP A 72 -8.73 3.30 16.39
C ASP A 72 -9.66 2.10 16.16
N TYR A 73 -10.40 2.06 15.04
CA TYR A 73 -11.20 0.91 14.65
C TYR A 73 -10.34 -0.37 14.56
N TYR A 74 -9.21 -0.34 13.84
CA TYR A 74 -8.36 -1.52 13.70
C TYR A 74 -7.65 -1.91 15.00
N TYR A 75 -7.32 -0.94 15.85
CA TYR A 75 -6.72 -1.17 17.16
C TYR A 75 -7.69 -1.88 18.11
N LYS A 76 -8.97 -1.48 18.13
CA LYS A 76 -10.01 -2.09 18.98
C LYS A 76 -10.39 -3.51 18.54
N ASN A 77 -10.13 -3.87 17.30
CA ASN A 77 -10.44 -5.19 16.76
C ASN A 77 -9.38 -6.23 17.15
N PRO A 78 -9.70 -7.25 17.97
CA PRO A 78 -8.72 -8.21 18.48
C PRO A 78 -8.09 -9.10 17.39
N ASN A 79 -8.72 -9.14 16.22
CA ASN A 79 -8.26 -9.91 15.07
C ASN A 79 -7.05 -9.27 14.35
N PHE A 80 -6.74 -8.00 14.62
CA PHE A 80 -5.74 -7.24 13.88
C PHE A 80 -4.63 -6.73 14.80
N VAL A 81 -3.47 -7.39 14.76
CA VAL A 81 -2.28 -7.00 15.57
C VAL A 81 -1.44 -5.91 14.87
N ASN A 82 -1.50 -5.87 13.53
CA ASN A 82 -0.69 -5.01 12.68
C ASN A 82 -1.51 -3.87 12.06
N PHE A 83 -2.30 -3.18 12.88
CA PHE A 83 -3.17 -2.08 12.44
C PHE A 83 -2.41 -0.96 11.70
N GLU A 84 -1.13 -0.73 12.02
CA GLU A 84 -0.27 0.26 11.35
C GLU A 84 -0.06 -0.01 9.85
N ILE A 85 -0.11 -1.29 9.46
CA ILE A 85 0.07 -1.73 8.07
C ILE A 85 -1.28 -1.88 7.38
N ILE A 86 -2.31 -2.30 8.14
CA ILE A 86 -3.65 -2.57 7.61
C ILE A 86 -4.39 -1.25 7.31
N ALA A 87 -4.37 -0.30 8.25
CA ALA A 87 -5.04 0.98 8.10
C ALA A 87 -4.69 1.73 6.80
N PRO A 88 -3.41 1.87 6.39
CA PRO A 88 -3.08 2.53 5.13
C PRO A 88 -3.52 1.76 3.88
N VAL A 89 -3.51 0.42 3.91
CA VAL A 89 -4.03 -0.39 2.80
C VAL A 89 -5.53 -0.18 2.63
N VAL A 90 -6.26 -0.11 3.74
CA VAL A 90 -7.71 0.09 3.75
C VAL A 90 -8.05 1.53 3.36
N ALA A 91 -7.33 2.52 3.89
CA ALA A 91 -7.48 3.93 3.54
C ALA A 91 -7.20 4.21 2.06
N PHE A 92 -6.27 3.49 1.45
CA PHE A 92 -6.00 3.61 0.01
C PHE A 92 -7.24 3.26 -0.84
N TRP A 93 -8.05 2.31 -0.37
CA TRP A 93 -9.26 1.83 -1.04
C TRP A 93 -10.54 2.44 -0.49
N ASP A 94 -10.48 3.63 0.12
CA ASP A 94 -11.62 4.23 0.85
C ASP A 94 -12.91 4.33 0.05
N GLN A 95 -12.78 4.62 -1.25
CA GLN A 95 -13.90 4.69 -2.21
C GLN A 95 -14.68 3.38 -2.37
N THR A 96 -14.09 2.24 -2.00
CA THR A 96 -14.74 0.93 -2.05
C THR A 96 -15.48 0.59 -0.75
N LEU A 97 -15.39 1.46 0.26
CA LEU A 97 -15.84 1.22 1.62
C LEU A 97 -17.01 2.13 1.97
N ILE A 98 -17.90 1.60 2.81
CA ILE A 98 -18.96 2.33 3.48
C ILE A 98 -18.60 2.30 4.96
N LYS A 99 -18.38 3.49 5.54
CA LYS A 99 -18.08 3.67 6.96
C LYS A 99 -19.36 4.05 7.70
N THR A 100 -19.71 3.29 8.72
CA THR A 100 -20.79 3.65 9.65
C THR A 100 -20.18 4.22 10.92
N TYR A 101 -20.65 5.40 11.32
CA TYR A 101 -20.15 6.14 12.47
C TYR A 101 -21.13 6.10 13.64
N ASP A 102 -20.61 6.17 14.88
CA ASP A 102 -21.39 6.40 16.08
C ASP A 102 -21.66 7.89 16.33
N ASP A 103 -22.42 8.20 17.39
CA ASP A 103 -22.72 9.56 17.84
C ASP A 103 -21.47 10.37 18.27
N LYS A 104 -20.31 9.71 18.39
CA LYS A 104 -19.01 10.29 18.74
C LYS A 104 -18.06 10.34 17.53
N GLU A 105 -18.58 10.17 16.32
CA GLU A 105 -17.83 10.12 15.06
C GLU A 105 -16.78 9.00 14.97
N GLN A 106 -16.92 7.92 15.75
CA GLN A 106 -16.07 6.74 15.69
C GLN A 106 -16.64 5.72 14.70
N ILE A 107 -15.76 5.06 13.94
CA ILE A 107 -16.18 4.01 13.01
C ILE A 107 -16.64 2.78 13.80
N ILE A 108 -17.90 2.39 13.66
CA ILE A 108 -18.46 1.15 14.25
C ILE A 108 -18.32 -0.01 13.27
N LYS A 109 -18.55 0.26 11.98
CA LYS A 109 -18.64 -0.78 10.95
C LYS A 109 -18.01 -0.33 9.64
N LEU A 110 -17.29 -1.25 9.02
CA LEU A 110 -16.79 -1.13 7.65
C LEU A 110 -17.52 -2.15 6.78
N GLU A 111 -18.15 -1.67 5.70
CA GLU A 111 -18.78 -2.53 4.72
C GLU A 111 -18.23 -2.26 3.32
N PHE A 112 -18.30 -3.25 2.45
CA PHE A 112 -18.00 -3.04 1.05
C PHE A 112 -19.16 -2.37 0.33
N ASN A 113 -18.88 -1.27 -0.36
CA ASN A 113 -19.68 -0.89 -1.51
C ASN A 113 -19.43 -1.92 -2.62
N ARG A 114 -20.30 -2.94 -2.72
CA ARG A 114 -20.14 -4.06 -3.67
C ARG A 114 -19.96 -3.60 -5.11
N TRP A 115 -20.62 -2.52 -5.50
CA TRP A 115 -20.53 -1.99 -6.86
C TRP A 115 -19.18 -1.32 -7.10
N ALA A 116 -18.78 -0.38 -6.23
CA ALA A 116 -17.48 0.29 -6.33
C ALA A 116 -16.33 -0.72 -6.25
N TYR A 117 -16.40 -1.67 -5.32
CA TYR A 117 -15.42 -2.73 -5.17
C TYR A 117 -15.27 -3.58 -6.44
N ARG A 118 -16.38 -4.05 -7.05
CA ARG A 118 -16.32 -4.82 -8.31
C ARG A 118 -15.77 -3.99 -9.47
N LYS A 119 -16.12 -2.70 -9.54
CA LYS A 119 -15.61 -1.78 -10.56
C LYS A 119 -14.09 -1.65 -10.47
N GLU A 120 -13.56 -1.39 -9.28
CA GLU A 120 -12.11 -1.31 -9.04
C GLU A 120 -11.41 -2.64 -9.35
N GLN A 121 -12.02 -3.77 -8.99
CA GLN A 121 -11.46 -5.10 -9.31
C GLN A 121 -11.32 -5.32 -10.81
N LEU A 122 -12.35 -4.96 -11.58
CA LEU A 122 -12.33 -5.08 -13.03
C LEU A 122 -11.30 -4.13 -13.65
N MET A 123 -11.21 -2.89 -13.16
CA MET A 123 -10.22 -1.91 -13.62
C MET A 123 -8.79 -2.39 -13.35
N ALA A 124 -8.49 -2.84 -12.13
CA ALA A 124 -7.18 -3.37 -11.76
C ALA A 124 -6.81 -4.61 -12.58
N LEU A 125 -7.75 -5.55 -12.76
CA LEU A 125 -7.54 -6.75 -13.58
C LEU A 125 -7.29 -6.39 -15.05
N SER A 126 -8.12 -5.52 -15.63
CA SER A 126 -7.96 -5.07 -17.02
C SER A 126 -6.61 -4.37 -17.23
N SER A 127 -6.16 -3.57 -16.26
CA SER A 127 -4.87 -2.89 -16.31
C SER A 127 -3.71 -3.89 -16.31
N CYS A 128 -3.80 -4.93 -15.48
CA CYS A 128 -2.82 -6.02 -15.48
C CYS A 128 -2.79 -6.76 -16.82
N MET A 129 -3.95 -7.06 -17.39
CA MET A 129 -4.06 -7.75 -18.68
C MET A 129 -3.53 -6.91 -19.84
N ILE A 130 -3.83 -5.62 -19.90
CA ILE A 130 -3.31 -4.69 -20.92
C ILE A 130 -1.79 -4.60 -20.83
N MET A 131 -1.24 -4.48 -19.62
CA MET A 131 0.20 -4.43 -19.39
C MET A 131 0.89 -5.74 -19.80
N LEU A 132 0.28 -6.88 -19.50
CA LEU A 132 0.77 -8.18 -19.92
C LEU A 132 0.77 -8.33 -21.45
N LEU A 133 -0.31 -7.87 -22.11
CA LEU A 133 -0.41 -7.87 -23.57
C LEU A 133 0.63 -6.95 -24.21
N ALA A 134 0.86 -5.77 -23.63
CA ALA A 134 1.90 -4.84 -24.10
C ALA A 134 3.29 -5.46 -23.98
N LEU A 135 3.62 -6.04 -22.82
CA LEU A 135 4.88 -6.76 -22.61
C LEU A 135 5.04 -7.92 -23.60
N TRP A 136 3.99 -8.73 -23.80
CA TRP A 136 4.01 -9.81 -24.76
C TRP A 136 4.24 -9.30 -26.20
N PHE A 137 3.53 -8.25 -26.61
CA PHE A 137 3.69 -7.65 -27.94
C PHE A 137 5.12 -7.15 -28.15
N PHE A 138 5.63 -6.34 -27.23
CA PHE A 138 6.99 -5.80 -27.33
C PHE A 138 8.03 -6.93 -27.29
N PHE A 139 7.88 -7.92 -26.42
CA PHE A 139 8.82 -9.03 -26.36
C PHE A 139 8.90 -9.82 -27.69
N ASN A 140 7.77 -10.05 -28.36
CA ASN A 140 7.74 -10.81 -29.62
C ASN A 140 8.09 -9.97 -30.86
N TYR A 141 7.71 -8.69 -30.89
CA TYR A 141 7.85 -7.82 -32.06
C TYR A 141 8.91 -6.72 -31.91
N GLY A 142 9.65 -6.70 -30.80
CA GLY A 142 10.61 -5.64 -30.45
C GLY A 142 11.71 -5.44 -31.47
N HIS A 143 12.29 -6.52 -32.00
CA HIS A 143 13.34 -6.42 -33.03
C HIS A 143 12.81 -5.77 -34.32
N ALA A 144 11.61 -6.16 -34.76
CA ALA A 144 10.96 -5.56 -35.92
C ALA A 144 10.63 -4.07 -35.68
N ALA A 145 10.17 -3.73 -34.48
CA ALA A 145 9.89 -2.35 -34.08
C ALA A 145 11.16 -1.49 -34.07
N ILE A 146 12.27 -1.98 -33.50
CA ILE A 146 13.56 -1.27 -33.50
C ILE A 146 14.03 -1.02 -34.93
N HIS A 147 13.98 -2.04 -35.78
CA HIS A 147 14.40 -1.91 -37.17
C HIS A 147 13.54 -0.91 -37.93
N ALA A 148 12.21 -0.98 -37.79
CA ALA A 148 11.28 -0.07 -38.45
C ALA A 148 11.47 1.39 -38.00
N ILE A 149 11.74 1.63 -36.72
CA ILE A 149 11.99 2.98 -36.19
C ILE A 149 13.34 3.50 -36.70
N SER A 150 14.40 2.68 -36.61
CA SER A 150 15.73 3.05 -37.08
C SER A 150 15.76 3.36 -38.57
N SER A 151 15.09 2.56 -39.40
CA SER A 151 15.06 2.76 -40.85
C SER A 151 14.25 3.99 -41.29
N ASN A 152 13.14 4.29 -40.61
CA ASN A 152 12.27 5.40 -40.99
C ASN A 152 12.74 6.76 -40.45
N LEU A 153 13.40 6.78 -39.28
CA LEU A 153 13.88 8.02 -38.66
C LEU A 153 15.38 8.27 -38.87
N TYR A 154 16.08 7.37 -39.57
CA TYR A 154 17.53 7.44 -39.81
C TYR A 154 18.36 7.56 -38.53
N ILE A 155 17.88 6.95 -37.44
CA ILE A 155 18.57 6.92 -36.14
C ILE A 155 19.36 5.61 -36.03
N SER A 156 20.55 5.67 -35.41
CA SER A 156 21.35 4.48 -35.11
C SER A 156 20.54 3.43 -34.33
N GLN A 157 20.59 2.18 -34.78
CA GLN A 157 19.91 1.05 -34.13
C GLN A 157 20.26 0.93 -32.65
N SER A 158 21.52 1.20 -32.28
CA SER A 158 21.96 1.15 -30.89
C SER A 158 21.22 2.14 -29.99
N ILE A 159 20.94 3.35 -30.50
CA ILE A 159 20.21 4.39 -29.75
C ILE A 159 18.75 3.97 -29.57
N VAL A 160 18.12 3.48 -30.64
CA VAL A 160 16.74 2.99 -30.61
C VAL A 160 16.60 1.79 -29.67
N ALA A 161 17.57 0.87 -29.67
CA ALA A 161 17.60 -0.27 -28.76
C ALA A 161 17.70 0.14 -27.28
N ILE A 162 18.53 1.15 -26.95
CA ILE A 162 18.61 1.68 -25.57
C ILE A 162 17.26 2.27 -25.14
N ALA A 163 16.65 3.12 -25.98
CA ALA A 163 15.34 3.70 -25.69
C ALA A 163 14.26 2.62 -25.51
N TYR A 164 14.32 1.57 -26.33
CA TYR A 164 13.46 0.40 -26.24
C TYR A 164 13.63 -0.38 -24.92
N CYS A 165 14.86 -0.58 -24.46
CA CYS A 165 15.13 -1.20 -23.16
C CYS A 165 14.56 -0.37 -22.00
N ILE A 166 14.67 0.96 -22.06
CA ILE A 166 14.08 1.86 -21.06
C ILE A 166 12.55 1.73 -21.06
N LEU A 167 11.92 1.68 -22.23
CA LEU A 167 10.48 1.45 -22.37
C LEU A 167 10.07 0.11 -21.72
N LEU A 168 10.79 -0.99 -22.01
CA LEU A 168 10.52 -2.29 -21.43
C LEU A 168 10.65 -2.28 -19.90
N LEU A 169 11.67 -1.65 -19.35
CA LEU A 169 11.83 -1.49 -17.89
C LEU A 169 10.68 -0.70 -17.28
N GLY A 170 10.21 0.36 -17.95
CA GLY A 170 9.03 1.11 -17.54
C GLY A 170 7.76 0.26 -17.53
N LEU A 171 7.54 -0.52 -18.60
CA LEU A 171 6.40 -1.45 -18.69
C LEU A 171 6.47 -2.54 -17.62
N MET A 172 7.64 -3.12 -17.36
CA MET A 172 7.79 -4.11 -16.28
C MET A 172 7.50 -3.50 -14.91
N SER A 173 8.02 -2.30 -14.64
CA SER A 173 7.77 -1.58 -13.38
C SER A 173 6.28 -1.27 -13.20
N GLY A 174 5.62 -0.79 -14.25
CA GLY A 174 4.18 -0.56 -14.24
C GLY A 174 3.39 -1.84 -14.02
N PHE A 175 3.83 -2.97 -14.58
CA PHE A 175 3.12 -4.25 -14.44
C PHE A 175 3.20 -4.76 -13.00
N ILE A 176 4.39 -4.68 -12.39
CA ILE A 176 4.59 -5.00 -10.96
C ILE A 176 3.69 -4.11 -10.10
N PHE A 177 3.65 -2.81 -10.38
CA PHE A 177 2.81 -1.87 -9.66
C PHE A 177 1.32 -2.16 -9.79
N ALA A 178 0.81 -2.38 -11.01
CA ALA A 178 -0.60 -2.73 -11.24
C ALA A 178 -0.98 -4.06 -10.54
N THR A 179 -0.08 -5.04 -10.58
CA THR A 179 -0.26 -6.33 -9.88
C THR A 179 -0.30 -6.12 -8.37
N PHE A 180 0.59 -5.28 -7.82
CA PHE A 180 0.56 -4.93 -6.40
C PHE A 180 -0.77 -4.29 -5.99
N LEU A 181 -1.29 -3.33 -6.78
CA LEU A 181 -2.60 -2.73 -6.53
C LEU A 181 -3.71 -3.79 -6.56
N PHE A 182 -3.73 -4.66 -7.57
CA PHE A 182 -4.69 -5.74 -7.65
C PHE A 182 -4.65 -6.67 -6.43
N LEU A 183 -3.45 -7.06 -5.97
CA LEU A 183 -3.28 -7.91 -4.79
C LEU A 183 -3.79 -7.23 -3.52
N THR A 184 -3.48 -5.95 -3.29
CA THR A 184 -3.98 -5.22 -2.12
C THR A 184 -5.50 -5.09 -2.11
N LEU A 185 -6.13 -4.88 -3.28
CA LEU A 185 -7.59 -4.84 -3.41
C LEU A 185 -8.24 -6.21 -3.15
N MET A 186 -7.57 -7.30 -3.54
CA MET A 186 -8.04 -8.66 -3.25
C MET A 186 -7.90 -9.00 -1.77
N ASP A 187 -6.83 -8.55 -1.12
CA ASP A 187 -6.59 -8.77 0.30
C ASP A 187 -7.56 -7.98 1.18
N LEU A 188 -8.12 -6.88 0.66
CA LEU A 188 -9.11 -6.04 1.35
C LEU A 188 -10.29 -6.85 1.92
N LYS A 189 -10.71 -7.94 1.26
CA LYS A 189 -11.78 -8.85 1.77
C LYS A 189 -11.48 -9.47 3.12
N ARG A 190 -10.21 -9.65 3.46
CA ARG A 190 -9.78 -10.22 4.75
C ARG A 190 -9.65 -9.16 5.83
N LEU A 191 -9.47 -7.91 5.41
CA LEU A 191 -9.20 -6.76 6.28
C LEU A 191 -10.48 -6.05 6.73
N ILE A 192 -11.62 -6.35 6.10
CA ILE A 192 -12.94 -5.84 6.49
C ILE A 192 -13.74 -6.97 7.10
N LYS A 193 -14.20 -6.77 8.34
CA LYS A 193 -14.95 -7.76 9.13
C LYS A 193 -16.27 -7.17 9.59
#